data_AF-A0A947NZ64-F1
#
_entry.id   AF-A0A947NZ64-F1
#
_cell.length_a   1.000
_cell.length_b   1.000
_cell.length_c   1.000
_cell.angle_alpha   90.00
_cell.angle_beta   90.00
_cell.angle_gamma   90.00
#
_symmetry.space_group_name_H-M   'P 1'
#
loop_
_entity.id
_entity.type
_entity.pdbx_description
1 polymer ?
#
loop_
_entity_poly.entity_id
_entity_poly.type
_entity_poly.pdbx_seq_one_letter_code
_entity_poly.pdbx_strand_id
1 'polypeptide(L)'
;KWLMKQAMERYLPRDILYRPKQGFVTPLAQWFRGPLADTARGIAASERLVESGWFDRNALARIAEQHISRQFDHSRVLWQLVMLDKSLAGLDLRG
;
A
#
# COMPACT_ATOMS: atom_id res chain seq x y z
N LYS A 1 -4.14 -5.18 30.99
CA LYS A 1 -2.93 -4.79 30.23
C LYS A 1 -1.92 -3.95 31.05
N TRP A 2 -1.91 -4.07 32.39
CA TRP A 2 -1.02 -3.30 33.27
C TRP A 2 0.14 -4.15 33.80
N LEU A 3 -0.13 -5.37 34.26
CA LEU A 3 0.89 -6.30 34.77
C LEU A 3 2.03 -6.59 33.77
N MET A 4 1.71 -6.79 32.49
CA MET A 4 2.71 -6.98 31.43
C MET A 4 3.62 -5.75 31.28
N LYS A 5 3.08 -4.54 31.42
CA LYS A 5 3.88 -3.32 31.31
C LYS A 5 4.81 -3.18 32.51
N GLN A 6 4.27 -3.41 33.71
CA GLN A 6 5.03 -3.34 34.97
C GLN A 6 6.17 -4.37 35.01
N ALA A 7 5.93 -5.61 34.58
CA ALA A 7 6.96 -6.65 34.52
C ALA A 7 8.10 -6.33 33.52
N MET A 8 7.82 -5.49 32.51
CA MET A 8 8.76 -5.12 31.46
C MET A 8 9.54 -3.83 31.72
N GLU A 9 9.21 -3.07 32.78
CA GLU A 9 9.87 -1.78 33.09
C GLU A 9 11.38 -1.90 33.30
N ARG A 10 11.86 -3.08 33.70
CA ARG A 10 13.30 -3.36 33.84
C ARG A 10 14.03 -3.50 32.49
N TYR A 11 13.31 -3.82 31.42
CA TYR A 11 13.89 -4.19 30.12
C TYR A 11 13.65 -3.16 29.02
N LEU A 12 12.62 -2.33 29.15
CA LEU A 12 12.24 -1.37 28.13
C LEU A 12 12.09 0.04 28.70
N PRO A 13 12.52 1.08 27.96
CA PRO A 13 12.24 2.46 28.29
C PRO A 13 10.76 2.75 28.52
N ARG A 14 10.47 3.64 29.48
CA ARG A 14 9.09 4.00 29.89
C ARG A 14 8.29 4.62 28.75
N ASP A 15 8.95 5.40 27.90
CA ASP A 15 8.36 6.02 26.71
C ASP A 15 7.93 5.00 25.64
N ILE A 16 8.59 3.83 25.56
CA ILE A 16 8.17 2.71 24.69
C ILE A 16 6.99 1.95 25.32
N LEU A 17 7.09 1.57 26.59
CA LEU A 17 6.09 0.77 27.30
C LEU A 17 4.73 1.47 27.45
N TYR A 18 4.77 2.78 27.67
CA TYR A 18 3.60 3.60 27.96
C TYR A 18 3.19 4.51 26.80
N ARG A 19 3.85 4.40 25.63
CA ARG A 19 3.41 5.07 24.40
C ARG A 19 1.92 4.80 24.14
N PRO A 20 1.14 5.80 23.72
CA PRO A 20 -0.20 5.58 23.21
C PRO A 20 -0.17 4.50 22.12
N LYS A 21 -1.15 3.58 22.15
CA LYS A 21 -1.28 2.59 21.07
C LYS A 21 -1.47 3.36 19.77
N GLN A 22 -0.49 3.27 18.89
CA GLN A 22 -0.68 3.70 17.52
C GLN A 22 -1.20 2.49 16.75
N GLY A 23 -2.21 2.71 15.91
CA GLY A 23 -2.62 1.68 14.97
C GLY A 23 -1.43 1.28 14.12
N PHE A 24 -1.40 0.02 13.67
CA PHE A 24 -0.45 -0.41 12.66
C PHE A 24 -0.88 0.17 11.32
N VAL A 25 -0.60 1.45 11.11
CA VAL A 25 -0.88 2.11 9.82
C VAL A 25 0.21 1.67 8.87
N THR A 26 -0.15 0.88 7.87
CA THR A 26 0.76 0.52 6.79
C THR A 26 1.23 1.79 6.10
N PRO A 27 2.54 2.05 5.98
CA PRO A 27 3.05 3.29 5.39
C PRO A 27 3.00 3.22 3.86
N LEU A 28 1.78 3.05 3.30
CA LEU A 28 1.53 2.81 1.88
C LEU A 28 2.18 3.88 1.00
N ALA A 29 2.09 5.15 1.41
CA ALA A 29 2.69 6.24 0.67
C ALA A 29 4.23 6.12 0.58
N GLN A 30 4.89 5.73 1.68
CA GLN A 30 6.34 5.52 1.67
C GLN A 30 6.71 4.29 0.84
N TRP A 31 5.92 3.22 0.92
CA TRP A 31 6.15 2.01 0.15
C TRP A 31 6.02 2.26 -1.35
N PHE A 32 4.92 2.85 -1.81
CA PHE A 32 4.72 3.12 -3.24
C PHE A 32 5.62 4.23 -3.81
N ARG A 33 6.26 5.04 -2.96
CA ARG A 33 7.32 5.97 -3.39
C ARG A 33 8.72 5.35 -3.39
N GLY A 34 8.89 4.17 -2.80
CA GLY A 34 10.17 3.50 -2.65
C GLY A 34 10.07 2.03 -3.05
N PRO A 35 10.06 1.09 -2.09
CA PRO A 35 10.19 -0.34 -2.37
C PRO A 35 9.08 -0.93 -3.27
N LEU A 36 7.92 -0.27 -3.38
CA LEU A 36 6.81 -0.67 -4.25
C LEU A 36 6.58 0.29 -5.42
N ALA A 37 7.53 1.18 -5.74
CA ALA A 37 7.39 2.11 -6.87
C ALA A 37 7.20 1.38 -8.20
N ASP A 38 7.96 0.31 -8.44
CA ASP A 38 7.83 -0.48 -9.67
C ASP A 38 6.52 -1.26 -9.70
N THR A 39 6.01 -1.70 -8.55
CA THR A 39 4.66 -2.26 -8.44
C THR A 39 3.60 -1.22 -8.83
N ALA A 40 3.74 0.03 -8.41
CA ALA A 40 2.82 1.10 -8.81
C ALA A 40 2.87 1.37 -10.32
N ARG A 41 4.07 1.42 -10.92
CA ARG A 41 4.22 1.55 -12.38
C ARG A 41 3.66 0.35 -13.14
N GLY A 42 3.85 -0.85 -12.60
CA GLY A 42 3.37 -2.11 -13.15
C GLY A 42 1.85 -2.17 -13.32
N ILE A 43 1.09 -1.39 -12.55
CA ILE A 43 -0.37 -1.29 -12.71
C ILE A 43 -0.76 -0.77 -14.09
N ALA A 44 -0.03 0.19 -14.64
CA ALA A 44 -0.30 0.67 -16.00
C ALA A 44 0.09 -0.36 -17.08
N ALA A 45 0.94 -1.33 -16.74
CA ALA A 45 1.35 -2.42 -17.61
C ALA A 45 0.49 -3.69 -17.45
N SER A 46 -0.40 -3.73 -16.47
CA SER A 46 -1.24 -4.91 -16.22
C SER A 46 -2.21 -5.16 -17.38
N GLU A 47 -1.99 -6.26 -18.10
CA GLU A 47 -2.91 -6.76 -19.13
C GLU A 47 -4.33 -6.93 -18.58
N ARG A 48 -4.51 -7.54 -17.40
CA ARG A 48 -5.85 -7.79 -16.81
C ARG A 48 -6.66 -6.52 -16.60
N LEU A 49 -6.08 -5.52 -15.94
CA LEU A 49 -6.74 -4.24 -15.71
C LEU A 49 -7.03 -3.48 -17.01
N VAL A 50 -6.09 -3.45 -17.96
CA VAL A 50 -6.28 -2.69 -19.21
C VAL A 50 -7.24 -3.41 -20.16
N GLU A 51 -7.12 -4.73 -20.30
CA GLU A 51 -7.97 -5.56 -21.16
C GLU A 51 -9.40 -5.71 -20.63
N SER A 52 -9.62 -5.47 -19.33
CA SER A 52 -10.99 -5.38 -18.78
C SER A 52 -11.84 -4.27 -19.43
N GLY A 53 -11.20 -3.29 -20.06
CA GLY A 53 -11.88 -2.11 -20.64
C GLY A 53 -12.35 -1.09 -19.60
N TRP A 54 -12.14 -1.33 -18.30
CA TRP A 54 -12.58 -0.43 -17.23
C TRP A 54 -11.60 0.71 -16.94
N PHE A 55 -10.33 0.54 -17.31
CA PHE A 55 -9.26 1.47 -16.94
C PHE A 55 -8.46 1.94 -18.16
N ASP A 56 -8.20 3.24 -18.21
CA ASP A 56 -7.30 3.84 -19.19
C ASP A 56 -5.84 3.71 -18.75
N ARG A 57 -4.99 3.17 -19.64
CA ARG A 57 -3.56 2.95 -19.41
C ARG A 57 -2.83 4.24 -19.02
N ASN A 58 -3.10 5.34 -19.73
CA ASN A 58 -2.39 6.60 -19.53
C ASN A 58 -2.76 7.24 -18.20
N ALA A 59 -4.02 7.13 -17.80
CA ALA A 59 -4.50 7.56 -16.49
C ALA A 59 -3.82 6.78 -15.35
N LEU A 60 -3.71 5.46 -15.47
CA LEU A 60 -3.01 4.62 -14.49
C LEU A 60 -1.53 5.01 -14.37
N ALA A 61 -0.83 5.18 -15.49
CA ALA A 61 0.57 5.61 -15.50
C ALA A 61 0.76 6.98 -14.83
N ARG A 62 -0.13 7.93 -15.14
CA ARG A 62 -0.11 9.27 -14.55
C ARG A 62 -0.33 9.23 -13.03
N ILE A 63 -1.28 8.41 -12.54
CA ILE A 63 -1.54 8.24 -11.11
C ILE A 63 -0.29 7.71 -10.39
N ALA A 64 0.38 6.70 -10.96
CA ALA A 64 1.60 6.14 -10.40
C ALA A 64 2.71 7.20 -10.31
N GLU A 65 3.00 7.91 -11.41
CA GLU A 65 4.08 8.90 -11.44
C GLU A 65 3.80 10.13 -10.58
N GLN A 66 2.55 10.61 -10.53
CA GLN A 66 2.16 11.68 -9.62
C GLN A 66 2.40 11.30 -8.15
N HIS A 67 2.18 10.03 -7.79
CA HIS A 67 2.43 9.56 -6.43
C HIS A 67 3.91 9.42 -6.10
N ILE A 68 4.66 8.79 -7.00
CA ILE A 68 6.10 8.53 -6.86
C ILE A 68 6.87 9.86 -6.78
N SER A 69 6.53 10.82 -7.65
CA SER A 69 7.13 12.16 -7.67
C SER A 69 6.68 13.07 -6.52
N ARG A 70 5.78 12.60 -5.65
CA ARG A 70 5.20 13.35 -4.52
C ARG A 70 4.34 14.56 -4.91
N GLN A 71 3.91 14.65 -6.17
CA GLN A 71 2.96 15.68 -6.61
C GLN A 71 1.58 15.48 -5.95
N PHE A 72 1.14 14.23 -5.81
CA PHE A 72 -0.13 13.87 -5.17
C PHE A 72 0.00 12.63 -4.28
N ASP A 73 -0.93 12.44 -3.34
CA ASP A 73 -1.01 11.21 -2.57
C ASP A 73 -2.10 10.27 -3.11
N HIS A 74 -1.71 9.37 -4.00
CA HIS A 74 -2.56 8.29 -4.52
C HIS A 74 -2.35 6.94 -3.83
N SER A 75 -1.73 6.91 -2.63
CA SER A 75 -1.35 5.66 -1.95
C SER A 75 -2.52 4.69 -1.77
N ARG A 76 -3.70 5.21 -1.40
CA ARG A 76 -4.92 4.41 -1.25
C ARG A 76 -5.42 3.85 -2.59
N VAL A 77 -5.41 4.65 -3.65
CA VAL A 77 -5.88 4.25 -4.99
C VAL A 77 -4.95 3.19 -5.56
N LEU A 78 -3.63 3.40 -5.47
CA LEU A 78 -2.64 2.42 -5.90
C LEU A 78 -2.79 1.10 -5.15
N TRP A 79 -3.03 1.14 -3.84
CA TRP A 79 -3.32 -0.07 -3.06
C TRP A 79 -4.55 -0.81 -3.57
N GLN A 80 -5.66 -0.09 -3.81
CA GLN A 80 -6.89 -0.67 -4.34
C GLN A 80 -6.67 -1.32 -5.71
N LEU A 81 -5.93 -0.67 -6.61
CA LEU A 81 -5.61 -1.19 -7.94
C LEU A 81 -4.71 -2.45 -7.87
N VAL A 82 -3.71 -2.45 -6.99
CA VAL A 82 -2.86 -3.64 -6.76
C VAL A 82 -3.69 -4.81 -6.25
N MET A 83 -4.54 -4.58 -5.25
CA MET A 83 -5.41 -5.64 -4.72
C MET A 83 -6.38 -6.16 -5.79
N LEU A 84 -6.94 -5.27 -6.60
CA LEU A 84 -7.80 -5.66 -7.71
C LEU A 84 -7.05 -6.51 -8.74
N ASP A 85 -5.90 -6.07 -9.25
CA ASP A 85 -5.09 -6.84 -10.21
C ASP A 85 -4.74 -8.23 -9.68
N LYS A 86 -4.29 -8.32 -8.43
CA LYS A 86 -3.98 -9.61 -7.77
C LYS A 86 -5.21 -10.50 -7.61
N SER A 87 -6.37 -9.92 -7.33
CA SER A 87 -7.60 -10.69 -7.17
C SER A 87 -8.11 -11.22 -8.52
N LEU A 88 -8.03 -10.41 -9.58
CA LEU A 88 -8.35 -10.83 -10.95
C LEU A 88 -7.45 -11.98 -11.43
N ALA A 89 -6.19 -12.02 -11.00
CA ALA A 89 -5.30 -13.14 -11.29
C ALA A 89 -5.75 -14.46 -10.64
N GLY A 90 -6.38 -14.40 -9.45
CA GLY A 90 -6.85 -15.59 -8.74
C GLY A 90 -8.26 -16.04 -9.10
N LEU A 91 -9.04 -15.19 -9.76
CA LEU A 91 -10.44 -15.45 -10.11
C LEU A 91 -10.64 -16.10 -11.48
N ASP A 92 -9.55 -16.38 -12.21
CA ASP A 92 -9.54 -16.94 -13.56
C ASP A 92 -10.73 -16.49 -14.41
N LEU A 93 -10.87 -15.17 -14.57
CA LEU A 93 -11.90 -14.58 -15.46
C LEU A 93 -11.54 -14.76 -16.95
N ARG A 94 -10.67 -15.73 -17.25
CA ARG A 94 -10.45 -16.23 -18.60
C ARG A 94 -11.51 -17.30 -18.83
N GLY A 95 -12.59 -16.89 -19.49
CA GLY A 95 -13.38 -17.84 -20.27
C GLY A 95 -12.54 -18.48 -21.36
#